data_AF-A0A075R938-F1
#
_entry.id   AF-A0A075R938-F1
#
_cell.length_a   1.000
_cell.length_b   1.000
_cell.length_c   1.000
_cell.angle_alpha   90.00
_cell.angle_beta   90.00
_cell.angle_gamma   90.00
#
_symmetry.space_group_name_H-M   'P 1'
#
loop_
_entity.id
_entity.type
_entity.pdbx_description
1 polymer ?
#
loop_
_entity_poly.entity_id
_entity_poly.type
_entity_poly.pdbx_seq_one_letter_code
_entity_poly.pdbx_strand_id
1 'polypeptide(L)'
;MGYTTYATLLYQIDKDHVQTIVKQHNIKSFLYPINQNWTAVMLAEEEEGSDEFAAYISEITGQLSIYVVHLPDHAWGFSSYVNGEALVSLFVPYNDFTPERHLEGTLSALSDWVACSTSFERFLNYMLLHEQDQNTHEKARTLFLQAFDITGVEGCSYAFLSSQTAQFLQQHRILVNKCRRSPVRVNKMVRACLQEQLLKAGFILSEAVFPPTEAVAKTGSRALEQFAFYCTTPAITNTGLLLSFHKRQRRFTASLQHESYGSIDLWTWSEEKWGRTHGVAQWKSYADEQELSECLYEVLHLFLEYGPAFFQQIDGNLELFSSRDLLIEIADPPLAARGFVRESTKEQTRYANDQYEISFTHASYPRQLFGRFRHVAEPTVWHNLHPFWLDQCYYCKKAEFIYLLEHMLQTFERQTT
;
A
#
# COMPACT_ATOMS: atom_id res chain seq x y z
N MET A 1 8.47 -14.48 -23.10
CA MET A 1 8.18 -14.11 -21.71
C MET A 1 9.52 -13.88 -21.05
N GLY A 2 9.87 -12.62 -20.81
CA GLY A 2 11.10 -12.32 -20.05
C GLY A 2 10.91 -12.70 -18.58
N TYR A 3 12.00 -12.70 -17.83
CA TYR A 3 11.98 -13.00 -16.39
C TYR A 3 12.24 -11.72 -15.59
N THR A 4 11.43 -11.48 -14.56
CA THR A 4 11.57 -10.33 -13.65
C THR A 4 12.89 -10.39 -12.89
N THR A 5 13.53 -9.23 -12.74
CA THR A 5 14.78 -9.06 -12.00
C THR A 5 14.63 -7.95 -10.98
N TYR A 6 14.97 -8.25 -9.73
CA TYR A 6 15.10 -7.29 -8.63
C TYR A 6 16.40 -7.59 -7.91
N ALA A 7 17.40 -6.71 -8.04
CA ALA A 7 18.74 -6.99 -7.54
C ALA A 7 19.41 -5.75 -6.97
N THR A 8 19.97 -5.87 -5.76
CA THR A 8 20.92 -4.89 -5.24
C THR A 8 22.33 -5.36 -5.57
N LEU A 9 23.06 -4.56 -6.36
CA LEU A 9 24.41 -4.81 -6.83
C LEU A 9 25.39 -4.01 -5.99
N LEU A 10 26.45 -4.66 -5.52
CA LEU A 10 27.40 -4.10 -4.57
C LEU A 10 28.79 -4.06 -5.19
N TYR A 11 29.37 -2.87 -5.32
CA TYR A 11 30.66 -2.64 -5.97
C TYR A 11 31.82 -2.83 -5.00
N GLN A 12 32.76 -3.70 -5.35
CA GLN A 12 33.99 -4.01 -4.60
C GLN A 12 33.79 -4.34 -3.11
N ILE A 13 32.60 -4.86 -2.76
CA ILE A 13 32.33 -5.36 -1.41
C ILE A 13 32.51 -6.88 -1.39
N ASP A 14 33.30 -7.34 -0.42
CA ASP A 14 33.51 -8.76 -0.18
C ASP A 14 32.22 -9.49 0.22
N LYS A 15 32.01 -10.67 -0.35
CA LYS A 15 30.81 -11.48 -0.16
C LYS A 15 30.61 -11.89 1.29
N ASP A 16 31.68 -12.21 2.03
CA ASP A 16 31.57 -12.63 3.42
C ASP A 16 31.20 -11.44 4.33
N HIS A 17 31.67 -10.24 3.98
CA HIS A 17 31.24 -9.00 4.63
C HIS A 17 29.74 -8.74 4.41
N VAL A 18 29.25 -8.80 3.16
CA VAL A 18 27.81 -8.67 2.88
C VAL A 18 27.02 -9.73 3.62
N GLN A 19 27.49 -10.98 3.62
CA GLN A 19 26.82 -12.06 4.33
C GLN A 19 26.74 -11.79 5.84
N THR A 20 27.76 -11.17 6.43
CA THR A 20 27.78 -10.78 7.84
C THR A 20 26.71 -9.72 8.12
N ILE A 21 26.66 -8.66 7.31
CA ILE A 21 25.63 -7.60 7.42
C ILE A 21 24.23 -8.21 7.31
N VAL A 22 23.98 -8.98 6.24
CA VAL A 22 22.66 -9.58 6.00
C VAL A 22 22.27 -10.57 7.12
N LYS A 23 23.24 -11.30 7.71
CA LYS A 23 22.99 -12.16 8.89
C LYS A 23 22.71 -11.35 10.16
N GLN A 24 23.48 -10.31 10.43
CA GLN A 24 23.30 -9.43 11.60
C GLN A 24 21.91 -8.79 11.60
N HIS A 25 21.47 -8.34 10.43
CA HIS A 25 20.15 -7.71 10.25
C HIS A 25 19.02 -8.72 9.95
N ASN A 26 19.31 -10.02 10.02
CA ASN A 26 18.32 -11.09 9.80
C ASN A 26 17.52 -10.90 8.49
N ILE A 27 18.21 -10.51 7.43
CA ILE A 27 17.63 -10.25 6.10
C ILE A 27 17.60 -11.56 5.32
N LYS A 28 16.44 -11.89 4.74
CA LYS A 28 16.26 -13.11 3.95
C LYS A 28 16.70 -12.81 2.53
N SER A 29 17.75 -13.46 2.06
CA SER A 29 18.29 -13.16 0.74
C SER A 29 19.02 -14.32 0.08
N PHE A 30 19.22 -14.18 -1.22
CA PHE A 30 20.24 -14.91 -1.97
C PHE A 30 21.39 -13.97 -2.30
N LEU A 31 22.61 -14.46 -2.16
CA LEU A 31 23.84 -13.69 -2.38
C LEU A 31 24.76 -14.45 -3.33
N TYR A 32 25.20 -13.84 -4.42
CA TYR A 32 26.16 -14.46 -5.31
C TYR A 32 27.09 -13.44 -5.99
N PRO A 33 28.35 -13.81 -6.26
CA PRO A 33 29.25 -12.96 -7.00
C PRO A 33 28.85 -12.96 -8.49
N ILE A 34 28.75 -11.79 -9.09
CA ILE A 34 28.61 -11.61 -10.54
C ILE A 34 29.98 -11.76 -11.20
N ASN A 35 30.95 -10.99 -10.71
CA ASN A 35 32.34 -11.02 -11.14
C ASN A 35 33.25 -10.61 -9.96
N GLN A 36 34.49 -10.17 -10.23
CA GLN A 36 35.43 -9.74 -9.18
C GLN A 36 35.04 -8.42 -8.52
N ASN A 37 34.24 -7.59 -9.20
CA ASN A 37 33.87 -6.26 -8.74
C ASN A 37 32.44 -6.20 -8.22
N TRP A 38 31.56 -7.13 -8.60
CA TRP A 38 30.14 -7.04 -8.29
C TRP A 38 29.63 -8.26 -7.55
N THR A 39 28.90 -8.01 -6.47
CA THR A 39 28.11 -9.00 -5.75
C THR A 39 26.63 -8.65 -5.84
N ALA A 40 25.79 -9.62 -6.20
CA ALA A 40 24.34 -9.46 -6.25
C ALA A 40 23.68 -9.94 -4.96
N VAL A 41 22.73 -9.17 -4.46
CA VAL A 41 21.81 -9.52 -3.36
C VAL A 41 20.38 -9.49 -3.88
N MET A 42 19.68 -10.62 -3.73
CA MET A 42 18.25 -10.73 -4.01
C MET A 42 17.50 -10.84 -2.70
N LEU A 43 16.66 -9.87 -2.35
CA LEU A 43 15.90 -9.84 -1.10
C LEU A 43 14.59 -10.61 -1.23
N ALA A 44 14.04 -11.13 -0.13
CA ALA A 44 12.71 -11.75 -0.17
C ALA A 44 11.56 -10.74 -0.33
N GLU A 45 11.81 -9.46 -0.02
CA GLU A 45 10.86 -8.34 -0.11
C GLU A 45 11.24 -7.48 -1.32
N GLU A 46 11.17 -8.09 -2.51
CA GLU A 46 11.81 -7.62 -3.74
C GLU A 46 11.37 -6.23 -4.23
N GLU A 47 10.10 -5.87 -4.02
CA GLU A 47 9.47 -4.68 -4.63
C GLU A 47 9.55 -3.44 -3.72
N GLU A 48 9.37 -3.59 -2.41
CA GLU A 48 9.34 -2.46 -1.45
C GLU A 48 10.69 -2.27 -0.71
N GLY A 49 11.49 -3.33 -0.54
CA GLY A 49 12.68 -3.27 0.35
C GLY A 49 14.03 -3.15 -0.33
N SER A 50 14.12 -3.35 -1.66
CA SER A 50 15.41 -3.47 -2.35
C SER A 50 16.14 -2.14 -2.60
N ASP A 51 15.39 -1.06 -2.83
CA ASP A 51 15.94 0.28 -3.04
C ASP A 51 16.45 0.88 -1.70
N GLU A 52 15.63 0.80 -0.65
CA GLU A 52 16.02 1.17 0.72
C GLU A 52 17.24 0.39 1.19
N PHE A 53 17.30 -0.91 0.89
CA PHE A 53 18.47 -1.72 1.23
C PHE A 53 19.73 -1.29 0.48
N ALA A 54 19.63 -0.83 -0.77
CA ALA A 54 20.76 -0.32 -1.52
C ALA A 54 21.33 0.96 -0.87
N ALA A 55 20.47 1.91 -0.52
CA ALA A 55 20.87 3.10 0.24
C ALA A 55 21.53 2.72 1.57
N TYR A 56 20.87 1.87 2.36
CA TYR A 56 21.34 1.41 3.66
C TYR A 56 22.72 0.73 3.60
N ILE A 57 22.90 -0.23 2.70
CA ILE A 57 24.17 -0.95 2.61
C ILE A 57 25.29 -0.07 2.06
N SER A 58 24.96 0.90 1.20
CA SER A 58 25.91 1.90 0.74
C SER A 58 26.38 2.81 1.89
N GLU A 59 25.48 3.20 2.79
CA GLU A 59 25.81 3.98 3.99
C GLU A 59 26.79 3.23 4.90
N ILE A 60 26.50 1.96 5.20
CA ILE A 60 27.31 1.14 6.11
C ILE A 60 28.69 0.82 5.54
N THR A 61 28.75 0.58 4.23
CA THR A 61 29.99 0.13 3.58
C THR A 61 30.82 1.28 3.01
N GLY A 62 30.20 2.43 2.80
CA GLY A 62 30.78 3.56 2.06
C GLY A 62 31.06 3.26 0.60
N GLN A 63 30.47 2.20 0.04
CA GLN A 63 30.70 1.76 -1.35
C GLN A 63 29.51 2.08 -2.24
N LEU A 64 29.75 2.07 -3.55
CA LEU A 64 28.69 2.15 -4.55
C LEU A 64 27.79 0.93 -4.45
N SER A 65 26.49 1.20 -4.33
CA SER A 65 25.45 0.22 -4.56
C SER A 65 24.56 0.65 -5.72
N ILE A 66 24.04 -0.31 -6.47
CA ILE A 66 23.08 -0.08 -7.55
C ILE A 66 21.92 -1.04 -7.36
N TYR A 67 20.73 -0.51 -7.10
CA TYR A 67 19.50 -1.28 -7.24
C TYR A 67 19.12 -1.31 -8.72
N VAL A 68 18.87 -2.51 -9.27
CA VAL A 68 18.44 -2.71 -10.66
C VAL A 68 17.10 -3.42 -10.68
N VAL A 69 16.18 -2.88 -11.49
CA VAL A 69 14.86 -3.44 -11.75
C VAL A 69 14.67 -3.71 -13.24
N HIS A 70 14.16 -4.89 -13.56
CA HIS A 70 13.69 -5.22 -14.91
C HIS A 70 12.40 -6.01 -14.82
N LEU A 71 11.34 -5.40 -15.34
CA LEU A 71 10.01 -5.97 -15.47
C LEU A 71 9.77 -6.23 -16.96
N PRO A 72 9.85 -7.50 -17.41
CA PRO A 72 9.57 -7.88 -18.79
C PRO A 72 8.25 -7.27 -19.25
N ASP A 73 8.30 -6.52 -20.34
CA ASP A 73 7.13 -5.87 -20.96
C ASP A 73 6.53 -4.69 -20.15
N HIS A 74 7.13 -4.26 -19.02
CA HIS A 74 6.62 -3.15 -18.21
C HIS A 74 7.61 -2.02 -17.99
N ALA A 75 8.85 -2.30 -17.56
CA ALA A 75 9.83 -1.26 -17.27
C ALA A 75 11.24 -1.82 -17.06
N TRP A 76 12.23 -0.93 -17.11
CA TRP A 76 13.53 -1.16 -16.53
C TRP A 76 14.06 0.10 -15.88
N GLY A 77 14.97 -0.04 -14.93
CA GLY A 77 15.58 1.09 -14.29
C GLY A 77 16.65 0.70 -13.29
N PHE A 78 17.28 1.71 -12.73
CA PHE A 78 18.22 1.56 -11.63
C PHE A 78 18.22 2.80 -10.74
N SER A 79 18.60 2.61 -9.48
CA SER A 79 18.97 3.67 -8.54
C SER A 79 20.35 3.38 -7.99
N SER A 80 21.24 4.37 -7.97
CA SER A 80 22.59 4.24 -7.43
C SER A 80 22.81 5.10 -6.20
N TYR A 81 23.55 4.55 -5.24
CA TYR A 81 23.84 5.20 -3.97
C TYR A 81 25.31 5.09 -3.61
N VAL A 82 25.87 6.15 -3.04
CA VAL A 82 27.21 6.17 -2.42
C VAL A 82 27.09 6.84 -1.06
N ASN A 83 27.61 6.21 0.00
CA ASN A 83 27.48 6.67 1.38
C ASN A 83 26.03 6.91 1.82
N GLY A 84 25.08 6.14 1.27
CA GLY A 84 23.65 6.29 1.55
C GLY A 84 22.96 7.43 0.80
N GLU A 85 23.71 8.28 0.09
CA GLU A 85 23.16 9.36 -0.72
C GLU A 85 22.87 8.89 -2.14
N ALA A 86 21.70 9.27 -2.66
CA ALA A 86 21.31 8.97 -4.04
C ALA A 86 22.20 9.75 -5.02
N LEU A 87 22.83 9.04 -5.95
CA LEU A 87 23.66 9.64 -7.00
C LEU A 87 22.86 9.86 -8.28
N VAL A 88 22.27 8.79 -8.79
CA VAL A 88 21.48 8.79 -10.02
C VAL A 88 20.37 7.77 -9.92
N SER A 89 19.15 8.14 -10.27
CA SER A 89 18.06 7.19 -10.50
C SER A 89 17.50 7.37 -11.89
N LEU A 90 17.30 6.27 -12.61
CA LEU A 90 16.70 6.23 -13.93
C LEU A 90 15.63 5.15 -13.93
N PHE A 91 14.38 5.54 -14.19
CA PHE A 91 13.28 4.61 -14.41
C PHE A 91 12.64 4.84 -15.77
N VAL A 92 12.45 3.76 -16.52
CA VAL A 92 12.01 3.80 -17.91
C VAL A 92 10.89 2.77 -18.13
N PRO A 93 9.63 3.20 -18.22
CA PRO A 93 8.49 2.33 -18.52
C PRO A 93 8.44 1.94 -20.02
N TYR A 94 7.88 0.76 -20.31
CA TYR A 94 7.75 0.18 -21.66
C TYR A 94 6.36 0.35 -22.30
N ASN A 95 5.30 0.68 -21.54
CA ASN A 95 3.90 0.73 -22.05
C ASN A 95 3.04 1.89 -21.46
N ASP A 96 1.98 2.26 -22.20
CA ASP A 96 1.08 3.43 -22.12
C ASP A 96 0.29 3.66 -20.81
N PHE A 97 0.96 3.95 -19.71
CA PHE A 97 0.36 4.72 -18.61
C PHE A 97 1.27 5.90 -18.30
N THR A 98 0.83 7.11 -18.69
CA THR A 98 1.44 8.43 -18.41
C THR A 98 2.96 8.40 -18.16
N PRO A 99 3.78 8.56 -19.21
CA PRO A 99 5.20 8.27 -19.17
C PRO A 99 5.96 9.50 -18.73
N GLU A 100 6.25 9.62 -17.44
CA GLU A 100 7.38 10.44 -17.02
C GLU A 100 8.55 9.50 -16.80
N ARG A 101 9.50 9.52 -17.73
CA ARG A 101 10.85 9.01 -17.46
C ARG A 101 11.35 9.82 -16.27
N HIS A 102 11.55 9.16 -15.14
CA HIS A 102 12.16 9.79 -13.98
C HIS A 102 13.67 9.60 -14.08
N LEU A 103 14.37 10.73 -14.29
CA LEU A 103 15.82 10.81 -14.14
C LEU A 103 16.10 11.80 -13.01
N GLU A 104 16.71 11.30 -11.93
CA GLU A 104 17.23 12.13 -10.85
C GLU A 104 18.76 12.07 -10.88
N GLY A 105 19.42 13.23 -10.74
CA GLY A 105 20.87 13.34 -10.84
C GLY A 105 21.40 13.36 -12.28
N THR A 106 22.72 13.14 -12.42
CA THR A 106 23.41 13.24 -13.72
C THR A 106 24.06 11.90 -14.07
N LEU A 107 23.68 11.28 -15.18
CA LEU A 107 24.25 9.98 -15.60
C LEU A 107 25.79 9.98 -15.67
N SER A 108 26.42 11.11 -16.00
CA SER A 108 27.88 11.25 -16.03
C SER A 108 28.53 11.04 -14.67
N ALA A 109 27.81 11.23 -13.55
CA ALA A 109 28.33 10.97 -12.21
C ALA A 109 28.77 9.51 -12.05
N LEU A 110 28.23 8.58 -12.84
CA LEU A 110 28.58 7.17 -12.77
C LEU A 110 29.93 6.82 -13.42
N SER A 111 30.59 7.76 -14.11
CA SER A 111 31.79 7.51 -14.93
C SER A 111 32.91 6.80 -14.18
N ASP A 112 33.01 7.06 -12.88
CA ASP A 112 34.13 6.60 -12.05
C ASP A 112 34.07 5.09 -11.75
N TRP A 113 32.91 4.46 -11.94
CA TRP A 113 32.67 3.04 -11.64
C TRP A 113 32.47 2.19 -12.89
N VAL A 114 32.62 2.77 -14.07
CA VAL A 114 32.44 2.10 -15.36
C VAL A 114 33.62 1.18 -15.64
N ALA A 115 33.33 -0.07 -16.02
CA ALA A 115 34.31 -1.03 -16.49
C ALA A 115 34.66 -0.85 -17.98
N CYS A 116 33.71 -0.38 -18.79
CA CYS A 116 33.89 -0.16 -20.22
C CYS A 116 33.42 1.23 -20.68
N SER A 117 34.35 2.18 -20.77
CA SER A 117 34.05 3.58 -21.14
C SER A 117 33.36 3.70 -22.50
N THR A 118 33.73 2.89 -23.49
CA THR A 118 33.09 2.89 -24.82
C THR A 118 31.61 2.49 -24.76
N SER A 119 31.27 1.49 -23.94
CA SER A 119 29.87 1.07 -23.75
C SER A 119 29.09 2.13 -22.98
N PHE A 120 29.72 2.80 -22.02
CA PHE A 120 29.14 3.91 -21.28
C PHE A 120 28.88 5.14 -22.15
N GLU A 121 29.82 5.53 -23.02
CA GLU A 121 29.61 6.58 -24.01
C GLU A 121 28.46 6.26 -24.95
N ARG A 122 28.38 5.01 -25.42
CA ARG A 122 27.25 4.54 -26.23
C ARG A 122 25.94 4.60 -25.46
N PHE A 123 25.94 4.23 -24.18
CA PHE A 123 24.78 4.36 -23.31
C PHE A 123 24.35 5.82 -23.18
N LEU A 124 25.26 6.73 -22.81
CA LEU A 124 24.96 8.17 -22.70
C LEU A 124 24.43 8.75 -24.01
N ASN A 125 25.10 8.49 -25.13
CA ASN A 125 24.66 8.95 -26.45
C ASN A 125 23.28 8.39 -26.81
N TYR A 126 23.02 7.13 -26.48
CA TYR A 126 21.70 6.52 -26.71
C TYR A 126 20.62 7.18 -25.84
N MET A 127 20.91 7.46 -24.56
CA MET A 127 19.98 8.14 -23.66
C MET A 127 19.70 9.60 -24.06
N LEU A 128 20.65 10.29 -24.70
CA LEU A 128 20.51 11.65 -25.22
C LEU A 128 19.75 11.72 -26.56
N LEU A 129 20.04 10.82 -27.49
CA LEU A 129 19.46 10.83 -28.84
C LEU A 129 18.00 10.37 -28.85
N HIS A 130 17.58 9.64 -27.82
CA HIS A 130 16.27 9.02 -27.75
C HIS A 130 15.46 9.50 -26.52
N GLU A 131 15.69 10.73 -26.08
CA GLU A 131 15.00 11.32 -24.91
C GLU A 131 13.46 11.31 -25.02
N GLN A 132 12.90 11.28 -26.23
CA GLN A 132 11.45 11.41 -26.48
C GLN A 132 10.80 10.16 -27.10
N ASP A 133 11.56 9.09 -27.35
CA ASP A 133 11.02 7.89 -28.00
C ASP A 133 10.58 6.85 -26.96
N GLN A 134 9.28 6.58 -26.92
CA GLN A 134 8.61 5.65 -25.99
C GLN A 134 8.99 4.17 -26.21
N ASN A 135 9.77 3.85 -27.26
CA ASN A 135 10.24 2.49 -27.54
C ASN A 135 11.76 2.28 -27.31
N THR A 136 12.40 3.14 -26.52
CA THR A 136 13.86 3.15 -26.35
C THR A 136 14.36 2.08 -25.37
N HIS A 137 14.11 0.81 -25.65
CA HIS A 137 14.14 -0.22 -24.61
C HIS A 137 14.92 -1.48 -25.02
N GLU A 138 15.42 -2.20 -24.01
CA GLU A 138 16.46 -3.26 -24.07
C GLU A 138 17.86 -2.82 -24.53
N LYS A 139 18.01 -1.98 -25.55
CA LYS A 139 19.35 -1.55 -26.00
C LYS A 139 20.06 -0.66 -24.98
N ALA A 140 19.35 0.30 -24.38
CA ALA A 140 19.87 1.15 -23.30
C ALA A 140 20.31 0.30 -22.10
N ARG A 141 19.44 -0.62 -21.66
CA ARG A 141 19.70 -1.60 -20.60
C ARG A 141 20.91 -2.46 -20.90
N THR A 142 21.02 -3.00 -22.12
CA THR A 142 22.17 -3.80 -22.56
C THR A 142 23.47 -3.01 -22.49
N LEU A 143 23.47 -1.76 -22.99
CA LEU A 143 24.65 -0.89 -22.95
C LEU A 143 25.03 -0.53 -21.50
N PHE A 144 24.06 -0.30 -20.63
CA PHE A 144 24.28 -0.10 -19.20
C PHE A 144 24.94 -1.32 -18.56
N LEU A 145 24.37 -2.52 -18.70
CA LEU A 145 24.95 -3.74 -18.12
C LEU A 145 26.37 -3.99 -18.66
N GLN A 146 26.62 -3.73 -19.95
CA GLN A 146 27.96 -3.82 -20.54
C GLN A 146 28.94 -2.76 -20.00
N ALA A 147 28.47 -1.53 -19.74
CA ALA A 147 29.30 -0.46 -19.20
C ALA A 147 29.85 -0.82 -17.80
N PHE A 148 29.04 -1.48 -16.96
CA PHE A 148 29.43 -1.88 -15.61
C PHE A 148 29.95 -3.33 -15.51
N ASP A 149 30.04 -4.06 -16.62
CA ASP A 149 30.39 -5.49 -16.66
C ASP A 149 29.45 -6.36 -15.78
N ILE A 150 28.16 -6.04 -15.75
CA ILE A 150 27.15 -6.78 -14.99
C ILE A 150 26.62 -7.92 -15.88
N THR A 151 26.89 -9.17 -15.47
CA THR A 151 26.47 -10.38 -16.19
C THR A 151 25.68 -11.33 -15.28
N GLY A 152 24.83 -12.18 -15.85
CA GLY A 152 24.14 -13.24 -15.08
C GLY A 152 23.17 -12.75 -13.99
N VAL A 153 22.75 -11.48 -14.05
CA VAL A 153 21.70 -10.90 -13.19
C VAL A 153 20.33 -11.02 -13.83
N GLU A 154 20.28 -11.12 -15.17
CA GLU A 154 19.04 -11.16 -15.92
C GLU A 154 18.19 -12.38 -15.55
N GLY A 155 16.91 -12.12 -15.25
CA GLY A 155 15.95 -13.14 -14.86
C GLY A 155 16.18 -13.76 -13.50
N CYS A 156 17.10 -13.20 -12.72
CA CYS A 156 17.32 -13.62 -11.34
C CYS A 156 16.48 -12.75 -10.40
N SER A 157 15.52 -13.39 -9.76
CA SER A 157 14.75 -12.87 -8.63
C SER A 157 14.86 -13.84 -7.46
N TYR A 158 14.60 -13.37 -6.25
CA TYR A 158 14.39 -14.21 -5.08
C TYR A 158 13.32 -15.27 -5.36
N ALA A 159 12.20 -14.91 -5.98
CA ALA A 159 11.17 -15.87 -6.38
C ALA A 159 11.75 -16.98 -7.27
N PHE A 160 12.48 -16.62 -8.33
CA PHE A 160 13.13 -17.57 -9.23
C PHE A 160 14.14 -18.45 -8.50
N LEU A 161 15.09 -17.86 -7.77
CA LEU A 161 16.14 -18.58 -7.05
C LEU A 161 15.58 -19.49 -5.95
N SER A 162 14.45 -19.13 -5.34
CA SER A 162 13.77 -19.95 -4.34
C SER A 162 13.16 -21.23 -4.91
N SER A 163 12.84 -21.27 -6.21
CA SER A 163 12.36 -22.47 -6.90
C SER A 163 13.49 -23.39 -7.41
N GLN A 164 14.75 -22.95 -7.35
CA GLN A 164 15.87 -23.72 -7.87
C GLN A 164 16.30 -24.85 -6.93
N THR A 165 16.96 -25.85 -7.49
CA THR A 165 17.49 -26.99 -6.73
C THR A 165 18.73 -26.59 -5.93
N ALA A 166 19.00 -27.30 -4.83
CA ALA A 166 20.24 -27.08 -4.05
C ALA A 166 21.51 -27.27 -4.91
N GLN A 167 21.48 -28.20 -5.86
CA GLN A 167 22.57 -28.42 -6.82
C GLN A 167 22.78 -27.20 -7.71
N PHE A 168 21.70 -26.61 -8.25
CA PHE A 168 21.78 -25.39 -9.05
C PHE A 168 22.40 -24.24 -8.26
N LEU A 169 21.93 -24.02 -7.02
CA LEU A 169 22.45 -22.96 -6.16
C LEU A 169 23.93 -23.15 -5.85
N GLN A 170 24.36 -24.39 -5.60
CA GLN A 170 25.77 -24.71 -5.36
C GLN A 170 26.64 -24.49 -6.60
N GLN A 171 26.19 -24.94 -7.77
CA GLN A 171 26.89 -24.77 -9.05
C GLN A 171 27.15 -23.29 -9.37
N HIS A 172 26.17 -22.44 -9.09
CA HIS A 172 26.25 -20.99 -9.32
C HIS A 172 26.82 -20.23 -8.11
N ARG A 173 27.36 -20.94 -7.10
CA ARG A 173 27.96 -20.37 -5.88
C ARG A 173 27.03 -19.40 -5.13
N ILE A 174 25.72 -19.64 -5.23
CA ILE A 174 24.68 -18.83 -4.59
C ILE A 174 24.60 -19.22 -3.12
N LEU A 175 24.90 -18.26 -2.24
CA LEU A 175 24.70 -18.41 -0.81
C LEU A 175 23.26 -18.07 -0.47
N VAL A 176 22.63 -18.99 0.24
CA VAL A 176 21.30 -18.78 0.79
C VAL A 176 21.48 -18.20 2.19
N ASN A 177 21.10 -16.94 2.39
CA ASN A 177 20.92 -16.44 3.74
C ASN A 177 19.48 -16.74 4.17
N LYS A 178 19.34 -17.86 4.88
CA LYS A 178 18.09 -18.19 5.54
C LYS A 178 18.03 -17.37 6.81
N CYS A 179 17.02 -16.50 6.94
CA CYS A 179 16.64 -16.02 8.25
C CYS A 179 16.43 -17.22 9.17
N ARG A 180 17.23 -17.36 10.22
CA ARG A 180 16.88 -18.22 11.36
C ARG A 180 15.85 -17.49 12.20
N ARG A 181 14.68 -17.29 11.59
CA ARG A 181 13.53 -16.68 12.23
C ARG A 181 12.93 -17.77 13.11
N SER A 182 13.30 -17.80 14.40
CA SER A 182 12.64 -18.65 15.41
C SER A 182 11.13 -18.50 15.26
N PRO A 183 10.35 -19.59 15.18
CA PRO A 183 8.91 -19.49 14.99
C PRO A 183 8.30 -18.64 16.11
N VAL A 184 7.69 -17.51 15.74
CA VAL A 184 7.00 -16.63 16.67
C VAL A 184 5.63 -17.22 16.94
N ARG A 185 5.33 -17.54 18.20
CA ARG A 185 4.05 -18.13 18.58
C ARG A 185 3.00 -17.05 18.75
N VAL A 186 2.52 -16.49 17.64
CA VAL A 186 1.56 -15.36 17.62
C VAL A 186 0.37 -15.59 18.55
N ASN A 187 -0.30 -16.74 18.46
CA ASN A 187 -1.43 -17.07 19.33
C ASN A 187 -1.06 -17.03 20.83
N LYS A 188 0.10 -17.60 21.19
CA LYS A 188 0.61 -17.55 22.57
C LYS A 188 0.85 -16.11 23.01
N MET A 189 1.45 -15.29 22.15
CA MET A 189 1.77 -13.89 22.44
C MET A 189 0.51 -13.04 22.59
N VAL A 190 -0.43 -13.14 21.66
CA VAL A 190 -1.73 -12.44 21.73
C VAL A 190 -2.45 -12.78 23.02
N ARG A 191 -2.51 -14.06 23.39
CA ARG A 191 -3.15 -14.47 24.65
C ARG A 191 -2.41 -13.96 25.89
N ALA A 192 -1.09 -14.06 25.90
CA ALA A 192 -0.27 -13.64 27.04
C ALA A 192 -0.30 -12.12 27.24
N CYS A 193 -0.22 -11.33 26.17
CA CYS A 193 -0.13 -9.87 26.25
C CYS A 193 -1.50 -9.21 26.41
N LEU A 194 -2.56 -9.75 25.79
CA LEU A 194 -3.83 -9.03 25.66
C LEU A 194 -4.99 -9.65 26.44
N GLN A 195 -5.10 -10.98 26.50
CA GLN A 195 -6.34 -11.65 26.90
C GLN A 195 -6.80 -11.27 28.31
N GLU A 196 -5.91 -11.29 29.30
CA GLU A 196 -6.29 -10.99 30.69
C GLU A 196 -6.72 -9.53 30.87
N GLN A 197 -5.98 -8.60 30.27
CA GLN A 197 -6.23 -7.16 30.43
C GLN A 197 -7.48 -6.71 29.67
N LEU A 198 -7.67 -7.22 28.44
CA LEU A 198 -8.89 -6.96 27.68
C LEU A 198 -10.12 -7.59 28.34
N LEU A 199 -9.99 -8.77 28.95
CA LEU A 199 -11.08 -9.38 29.73
C LEU A 199 -11.48 -8.50 30.91
N LYS A 200 -10.51 -7.94 31.64
CA LYS A 200 -10.78 -6.97 32.73
C LYS A 200 -11.49 -5.70 32.22
N ALA A 201 -11.22 -5.29 30.99
CA ALA A 201 -11.89 -4.19 30.32
C ALA A 201 -13.25 -4.57 29.67
N GLY A 202 -13.70 -5.82 29.82
CA GLY A 202 -14.99 -6.28 29.31
C GLY A 202 -14.97 -6.79 27.87
N PHE A 203 -13.80 -7.14 27.32
CA PHE A 203 -13.64 -7.69 25.98
C PHE A 203 -13.17 -9.15 26.00
N ILE A 204 -13.79 -10.00 25.20
CA ILE A 204 -13.47 -11.43 25.08
C ILE A 204 -12.89 -11.76 23.71
N LEU A 205 -11.86 -12.61 23.68
CA LEU A 205 -11.32 -13.14 22.44
C LEU A 205 -12.34 -14.12 21.83
N SER A 206 -12.79 -13.83 20.61
CA SER A 206 -13.67 -14.72 19.85
C SER A 206 -12.97 -15.99 19.41
N GLU A 207 -13.65 -17.11 19.55
CA GLU A 207 -13.25 -18.38 18.96
C GLU A 207 -13.82 -18.56 17.53
N ALA A 208 -14.84 -17.78 17.17
CA ALA A 208 -15.40 -17.71 15.82
C ALA A 208 -14.68 -16.60 15.04
N VAL A 209 -13.68 -16.97 14.25
CA VAL A 209 -13.09 -16.06 13.27
C VAL A 209 -14.02 -16.07 12.05
N PHE A 210 -14.73 -14.97 11.80
CA PHE A 210 -15.48 -14.81 10.56
C PHE A 210 -14.51 -14.97 9.38
N PRO A 211 -14.88 -15.70 8.31
CA PRO A 211 -14.04 -15.79 7.14
C PRO A 211 -13.80 -14.38 6.60
N PRO A 212 -12.65 -14.13 5.95
CA PRO A 212 -12.37 -12.85 5.33
C PRO A 212 -13.55 -12.45 4.45
N THR A 213 -13.97 -11.18 4.50
CA THR A 213 -14.94 -10.60 3.56
C THR A 213 -14.61 -11.05 2.14
N GLU A 214 -15.61 -11.34 1.31
CA GLU A 214 -15.47 -12.00 -0.01
C GLU A 214 -14.40 -11.36 -0.94
N ALA A 215 -14.03 -10.10 -0.71
CA ALA A 215 -12.91 -9.42 -1.37
C ALA A 215 -11.53 -10.08 -1.10
N VAL A 216 -11.30 -10.61 0.10
CA VAL A 216 -10.04 -11.28 0.51
C VAL A 216 -10.06 -12.78 0.20
N ALA A 217 -11.25 -13.39 0.12
CA ALA A 217 -11.38 -14.79 -0.29
C ALA A 217 -10.96 -15.02 -1.76
N LYS A 218 -11.12 -14.02 -2.64
CA LYS A 218 -10.73 -14.10 -4.05
C LYS A 218 -9.22 -14.14 -4.31
N THR A 219 -8.38 -13.79 -3.33
CA THR A 219 -6.91 -13.84 -3.45
C THR A 219 -6.25 -15.07 -2.80
N GLY A 220 -7.02 -16.05 -2.31
CA GLY A 220 -6.49 -17.36 -1.93
C GLY A 220 -5.46 -17.37 -0.79
N SER A 221 -5.40 -16.32 0.04
CA SER A 221 -4.34 -16.20 1.05
C SER A 221 -4.67 -16.95 2.35
N ARG A 222 -4.20 -18.21 2.46
CA ARG A 222 -4.03 -18.93 3.74
C ARG A 222 -2.95 -18.33 4.67
N ALA A 223 -2.40 -17.15 4.35
CA ALA A 223 -1.26 -16.57 5.04
C ALA A 223 -1.63 -15.59 6.17
N LEU A 224 -2.91 -15.23 6.31
CA LEU A 224 -3.40 -14.30 7.33
C LEU A 224 -3.99 -15.06 8.53
N GLU A 225 -3.65 -14.64 9.74
CA GLU A 225 -4.24 -15.09 11.01
C GLU A 225 -4.93 -13.91 11.68
N GLN A 226 -6.16 -14.09 12.17
CA GLN A 226 -6.94 -13.02 12.78
C GLN A 226 -7.34 -13.35 14.22
N PHE A 227 -7.32 -12.33 15.07
CA PHE A 227 -7.76 -12.39 16.45
C PHE A 227 -8.71 -11.22 16.70
N ALA A 228 -9.96 -11.52 17.05
CA ALA A 228 -10.98 -10.52 17.30
C ALA A 228 -11.37 -10.54 18.78
N PHE A 229 -11.28 -9.41 19.45
CA PHE A 229 -11.77 -9.20 20.80
C PHE A 229 -13.07 -8.42 20.74
N TYR A 230 -14.15 -8.99 21.25
CA TYR A 230 -15.49 -8.39 21.23
C TYR A 230 -15.93 -7.96 22.62
N CYS A 231 -16.70 -6.88 22.67
CA CYS A 231 -17.34 -6.42 23.90
C CYS A 231 -18.31 -7.50 24.44
N THR A 232 -18.28 -7.74 25.75
CA THR A 232 -19.13 -8.74 26.42
C THR A 232 -20.56 -8.26 26.68
N THR A 233 -20.87 -7.00 26.40
CA THR A 233 -22.17 -6.39 26.71
C THR A 233 -23.22 -6.78 25.67
N PRO A 234 -24.43 -7.25 26.07
CA PRO A 234 -25.36 -7.94 25.18
C PRO A 234 -26.14 -7.04 24.18
N ALA A 235 -25.89 -5.74 24.15
CA ALA A 235 -26.69 -4.80 23.35
C ALA A 235 -26.10 -4.46 21.98
N ILE A 236 -24.82 -4.76 21.72
CA ILE A 236 -24.12 -4.35 20.50
C ILE A 236 -23.26 -5.51 20.00
N THR A 237 -23.66 -6.08 18.87
CA THR A 237 -22.97 -7.19 18.21
C THR A 237 -21.67 -6.70 17.53
N ASN A 238 -20.60 -7.51 17.64
CA ASN A 238 -19.32 -7.42 16.91
C ASN A 238 -18.48 -6.11 16.99
N THR A 239 -18.31 -5.54 18.18
CA THR A 239 -17.49 -4.33 18.43
C THR A 239 -16.27 -4.61 19.33
N GLY A 240 -15.08 -4.11 18.95
CA GLY A 240 -13.86 -4.19 19.77
C GLY A 240 -12.56 -4.09 18.97
N LEU A 241 -11.60 -4.99 19.21
CA LEU A 241 -10.27 -4.95 18.60
C LEU A 241 -10.07 -6.13 17.64
N LEU A 242 -9.69 -5.84 16.39
CA LEU A 242 -9.29 -6.83 15.40
C LEU A 242 -7.78 -6.73 15.15
N LEU A 243 -7.08 -7.85 15.31
CA LEU A 243 -5.69 -8.01 14.90
C LEU A 243 -5.61 -8.91 13.68
N SER A 244 -4.88 -8.49 12.65
CA SER A 244 -4.61 -9.31 11.47
C SER A 244 -3.10 -9.48 11.28
N PHE A 245 -2.62 -10.72 11.25
CA PHE A 245 -1.21 -11.08 11.15
C PHE A 245 -0.89 -11.73 9.82
N HIS A 246 0.16 -11.24 9.15
CA HIS A 246 0.72 -11.93 7.99
C HIS A 246 1.84 -12.88 8.41
N LYS A 247 1.53 -14.19 8.46
CA LYS A 247 2.43 -15.23 9.00
C LYS A 247 3.82 -15.25 8.35
N ARG A 248 3.90 -14.90 7.06
CA ARG A 248 5.16 -14.94 6.29
C ARG A 248 5.98 -13.67 6.40
N GLN A 249 5.32 -12.53 6.52
CA GLN A 249 5.96 -11.20 6.48
C GLN A 249 6.24 -10.67 7.90
N ARG A 250 5.73 -11.34 8.95
CA ARG A 250 5.84 -10.86 10.35
C ARG A 250 5.44 -9.41 10.49
N ARG A 251 4.29 -9.11 9.92
CA ARG A 251 3.64 -7.83 10.06
C ARG A 251 2.23 -8.05 10.53
N PHE A 252 1.71 -7.09 11.27
CA PHE A 252 0.33 -7.13 11.74
C PHE A 252 -0.31 -5.75 11.67
N THR A 253 -1.63 -5.76 11.65
CA THR A 253 -2.45 -4.55 11.76
C THR A 253 -3.36 -4.69 12.98
N ALA A 254 -3.69 -3.56 13.59
CA ALA A 254 -4.62 -3.45 14.70
C ALA A 254 -5.72 -2.46 14.32
N SER A 255 -6.97 -2.90 14.42
CA SER A 255 -8.12 -2.10 14.02
C SER A 255 -9.21 -2.12 15.07
N LEU A 256 -9.80 -0.95 15.32
CA LEU A 256 -11.05 -0.81 16.05
C LEU A 256 -12.18 -1.27 15.12
N GLN A 257 -12.86 -2.34 15.48
CA GLN A 257 -13.97 -2.90 14.71
C GLN A 257 -15.30 -2.52 15.36
N HIS A 258 -16.26 -2.10 14.56
CA HIS A 258 -17.62 -1.86 15.01
C HIS A 258 -18.63 -2.29 13.95
N GLU A 259 -19.66 -3.05 14.32
CA GLU A 259 -20.57 -3.67 13.35
C GLU A 259 -21.25 -2.67 12.43
N SER A 260 -21.78 -1.58 12.99
CA SER A 260 -22.38 -0.50 12.19
C SER A 260 -21.38 0.46 11.56
N TYR A 261 -20.08 0.31 11.88
CA TYR A 261 -19.03 1.28 11.56
C TYR A 261 -17.76 0.64 10.95
N GLY A 262 -17.80 -0.60 10.45
CA GLY A 262 -16.65 -1.24 9.81
C GLY A 262 -15.40 -1.30 10.71
N SER A 263 -14.22 -1.04 10.13
CA SER A 263 -12.93 -1.09 10.84
C SER A 263 -12.09 0.17 10.61
N ILE A 264 -11.55 0.75 11.67
CA ILE A 264 -10.56 1.84 11.63
C ILE A 264 -9.23 1.36 12.18
N ASP A 265 -8.14 1.79 11.56
CA ASP A 265 -6.77 1.56 12.05
C ASP A 265 -6.53 2.25 13.41
N LEU A 266 -6.05 1.49 14.41
CA LEU A 266 -5.90 1.96 15.78
C LEU A 266 -4.87 3.08 15.93
N TRP A 267 -3.78 3.03 15.16
CA TRP A 267 -2.70 4.02 15.23
C TRP A 267 -3.15 5.36 14.65
N THR A 268 -3.88 5.33 13.54
CA THR A 268 -4.50 6.52 12.94
C THR A 268 -5.43 7.22 13.93
N TRP A 269 -6.15 6.45 14.74
CA TRP A 269 -7.04 6.98 15.78
C TRP A 269 -6.29 7.68 16.91
N SER A 270 -5.21 7.07 17.42
CA SER A 270 -4.42 7.65 18.52
C SER A 270 -3.74 8.98 18.20
N GLU A 271 -3.52 9.29 16.91
CA GLU A 271 -2.88 10.54 16.48
C GLU A 271 -3.86 11.70 16.24
N GLU A 272 -5.15 11.52 16.54
CA GLU A 272 -6.23 12.48 16.21
C GLU A 272 -6.25 12.91 14.72
N LYS A 273 -5.64 12.12 13.82
CA LYS A 273 -5.61 12.36 12.38
C LYS A 273 -6.89 11.87 11.72
N TRP A 274 -7.99 12.49 12.12
CA TRP A 274 -9.30 12.23 11.55
C TRP A 274 -9.41 12.78 10.14
N GLY A 275 -9.89 11.94 9.21
CA GLY A 275 -10.35 12.38 7.90
C GLY A 275 -9.28 12.55 6.81
N ARG A 276 -8.12 11.88 6.89
CA ARG A 276 -7.12 11.92 5.79
C ARG A 276 -6.68 10.58 5.22
N THR A 277 -6.93 9.47 5.90
CA THR A 277 -6.45 8.15 5.46
C THR A 277 -7.50 7.09 5.70
N HIS A 278 -8.42 6.91 4.75
CA HIS A 278 -9.14 5.65 4.63
C HIS A 278 -8.38 4.68 3.74
N GLY A 279 -8.11 3.49 4.28
CA GLY A 279 -7.91 2.27 3.48
C GLY A 279 -6.56 1.58 3.64
N VAL A 280 -5.52 2.27 4.12
CA VAL A 280 -4.21 1.62 4.31
C VAL A 280 -4.09 1.24 5.78
N ALA A 281 -4.42 -0.02 6.10
CA ALA A 281 -4.09 -0.58 7.39
C ALA A 281 -2.57 -0.42 7.60
N GLN A 282 -2.17 0.22 8.70
CA GLN A 282 -0.75 0.42 8.96
C GLN A 282 -0.17 -0.90 9.43
N TRP A 283 0.64 -1.50 8.56
CA TRP A 283 1.30 -2.75 8.90
C TRP A 283 2.51 -2.46 9.78
N LYS A 284 2.47 -2.91 11.04
CA LYS A 284 3.66 -2.93 11.91
C LYS A 284 4.41 -4.24 11.74
N SER A 285 5.68 -4.14 11.39
CA SER A 285 6.61 -5.28 11.33
C SER A 285 7.10 -5.67 12.73
N TYR A 286 7.49 -6.94 12.92
CA TYR A 286 8.14 -7.44 14.13
C TYR A 286 9.16 -8.54 13.79
N ALA A 287 10.33 -8.49 14.41
CA ALA A 287 11.42 -9.43 14.16
C ALA A 287 11.32 -10.70 15.01
N ASP A 288 10.78 -10.66 16.23
CA ASP A 288 10.71 -11.82 17.14
C ASP A 288 9.54 -11.76 18.16
N GLU A 289 9.55 -12.65 19.18
CA GLU A 289 8.51 -12.68 20.22
C GLU A 289 8.60 -11.49 21.18
N GLN A 290 9.79 -10.93 21.42
CA GLN A 290 9.97 -9.79 22.31
C GLN A 290 9.44 -8.51 21.65
N GLU A 291 9.85 -8.24 20.41
CA GLU A 291 9.37 -7.06 19.68
C GLU A 291 7.86 -7.15 19.43
N LEU A 292 7.34 -8.34 19.09
CA LEU A 292 5.89 -8.55 19.02
C LEU A 292 5.21 -8.27 20.36
N SER A 293 5.80 -8.67 21.49
CA SER A 293 5.25 -8.38 22.81
C SER A 293 5.18 -6.88 23.07
N GLU A 294 6.22 -6.13 22.73
CA GLU A 294 6.29 -4.67 22.90
C GLU A 294 5.20 -3.99 22.06
N CYS A 295 5.07 -4.36 20.77
CA CYS A 295 4.01 -3.86 19.91
C CYS A 295 2.61 -4.22 20.41
N LEU A 296 2.41 -5.43 20.95
CA LEU A 296 1.11 -5.84 21.51
C LEU A 296 0.76 -5.06 22.78
N TYR A 297 1.73 -4.76 23.65
CA TYR A 297 1.50 -3.91 24.81
C TYR A 297 1.17 -2.47 24.42
N GLU A 298 1.80 -1.95 23.37
CA GLU A 298 1.43 -0.65 22.80
C GLU A 298 -0.01 -0.66 22.29
N VAL A 299 -0.39 -1.68 21.51
CA VAL A 299 -1.78 -1.86 21.04
C VAL A 299 -2.76 -1.93 22.20
N LEU A 300 -2.43 -2.68 23.26
CA LEU A 300 -3.25 -2.76 24.46
C LEU A 300 -3.44 -1.38 25.09
N HIS A 301 -2.35 -0.64 25.27
CA HIS A 301 -2.37 0.68 25.86
C HIS A 301 -3.25 1.64 25.06
N LEU A 302 -3.00 1.75 23.75
CA LEU A 302 -3.79 2.58 22.84
C LEU A 302 -5.25 2.16 22.80
N PHE A 303 -5.53 0.86 22.76
CA PHE A 303 -6.90 0.38 22.77
C PHE A 303 -7.64 0.73 24.06
N LEU A 304 -7.01 0.58 25.23
CA LEU A 304 -7.65 0.90 26.51
C LEU A 304 -7.81 2.41 26.71
N GLU A 305 -6.87 3.21 26.21
CA GLU A 305 -6.92 4.67 26.30
C GLU A 305 -8.00 5.24 25.38
N TYR A 306 -8.05 4.78 24.13
CA TYR A 306 -8.81 5.46 23.09
C TYR A 306 -10.02 4.66 22.57
N GLY A 307 -9.98 3.33 22.64
CA GLY A 307 -11.03 2.43 22.13
C GLY A 307 -12.39 2.65 22.79
N PRO A 308 -12.51 2.65 24.13
CA PRO A 308 -13.79 2.91 24.79
C PRO A 308 -14.42 4.25 24.39
N ALA A 309 -13.62 5.30 24.27
CA ALA A 309 -14.10 6.61 23.82
C ALA A 309 -14.58 6.58 22.36
N PHE A 310 -13.87 5.88 21.47
CA PHE A 310 -14.32 5.63 20.09
C PHE A 310 -15.70 4.96 20.06
N PHE A 311 -15.88 3.87 20.80
CA PHE A 311 -17.16 3.15 20.81
C PHE A 311 -18.28 4.00 21.42
N GLN A 312 -18.03 4.69 22.54
CA GLN A 312 -19.01 5.61 23.13
C GLN A 312 -19.38 6.76 22.20
N GLN A 313 -18.41 7.33 21.49
CA GLN A 313 -18.67 8.38 20.50
C GLN A 313 -19.50 7.86 19.33
N ILE A 314 -19.22 6.65 18.85
CA ILE A 314 -19.98 6.02 17.77
C ILE A 314 -21.41 5.71 18.22
N ASP A 315 -21.57 5.05 19.36
CA ASP A 315 -22.88 4.69 19.92
C ASP A 315 -23.71 5.94 20.27
N GLY A 316 -23.06 7.00 20.76
CA GLY A 316 -23.70 8.25 21.12
C GLY A 316 -24.01 9.19 19.93
N ASN A 317 -23.23 9.12 18.84
CA ASN A 317 -23.40 10.00 17.67
C ASN A 317 -24.04 9.32 16.46
N LEU A 318 -24.18 7.99 16.43
CA LEU A 318 -24.93 7.27 15.39
C LEU A 318 -26.43 7.54 15.54
N GLU A 319 -26.86 8.71 15.08
CA GLU A 319 -28.27 8.93 14.81
C GLU A 319 -28.66 7.99 13.65
N LEU A 320 -29.53 7.01 13.88
CA LEU A 320 -29.99 6.11 12.82
C LEU A 320 -30.94 6.88 11.89
N PHE A 321 -30.46 7.22 10.69
CA PHE A 321 -31.29 7.81 9.64
C PHE A 321 -30.98 7.17 8.28
N SER A 322 -32.00 7.14 7.43
CA SER A 322 -31.89 6.65 6.05
C SER A 322 -31.56 7.83 5.13
N SER A 323 -30.37 7.81 4.52
CA SER A 323 -29.97 8.80 3.50
C SER A 323 -30.97 8.87 2.35
N ARG A 324 -31.56 7.71 1.98
CA ARG A 324 -32.60 7.61 0.96
C ARG A 324 -33.87 8.34 1.37
N ASP A 325 -34.27 8.23 2.63
CA ASP A 325 -35.50 8.86 3.13
C ASP A 325 -35.32 10.37 3.19
N LEU A 326 -34.12 10.85 3.57
CA LEU A 326 -33.79 12.27 3.52
C LEU A 326 -33.76 12.84 2.09
N LEU A 327 -33.24 12.08 1.13
CA LEU A 327 -33.32 12.45 -0.29
C LEU A 327 -34.77 12.58 -0.76
N ILE A 328 -35.65 11.66 -0.33
CA ILE A 328 -37.09 11.73 -0.64
C ILE A 328 -37.73 12.97 0.02
N GLU A 329 -37.39 13.24 1.27
CA GLU A 329 -37.99 14.33 2.04
C GLU A 329 -37.57 15.71 1.50
N ILE A 330 -36.30 15.85 1.10
CA ILE A 330 -35.67 17.15 0.81
C ILE A 330 -35.49 17.39 -0.68
N ALA A 331 -35.03 16.39 -1.45
CA ALA A 331 -34.70 16.57 -2.86
C ALA A 331 -35.87 16.30 -3.81
N ASP A 332 -36.75 15.33 -3.50
CA ASP A 332 -37.88 15.02 -4.38
C ASP A 332 -38.80 16.25 -4.61
N PRO A 333 -39.21 17.03 -3.58
CA PRO A 333 -40.16 18.13 -3.80
C PRO A 333 -39.69 19.20 -4.80
N PRO A 334 -38.50 19.83 -4.65
CA PRO A 334 -38.05 20.86 -5.58
C PRO A 334 -37.70 20.31 -6.96
N LEU A 335 -37.19 19.07 -7.06
CA LEU A 335 -36.82 18.47 -8.35
C LEU A 335 -38.04 17.98 -9.13
N ALA A 336 -39.03 17.39 -8.47
CA ALA A 336 -40.29 17.00 -9.12
C ALA A 336 -41.05 18.22 -9.68
N ALA A 337 -41.03 19.35 -8.97
CA ALA A 337 -41.60 20.61 -9.46
C ALA A 337 -40.93 21.12 -10.76
N ARG A 338 -39.69 20.71 -11.03
CA ARG A 338 -38.92 21.02 -12.25
C ARG A 338 -38.97 19.90 -13.30
N GLY A 339 -39.86 18.92 -13.14
CA GLY A 339 -40.07 17.84 -14.10
C GLY A 339 -39.04 16.71 -14.04
N PHE A 340 -38.23 16.61 -12.98
CA PHE A 340 -37.31 15.49 -12.81
C PHE A 340 -38.04 14.21 -12.38
N VAL A 341 -37.62 13.09 -12.97
CA VAL A 341 -38.06 11.74 -12.62
C VAL A 341 -36.96 11.04 -11.83
N ARG A 342 -37.34 10.39 -10.73
CA ARG A 342 -36.41 9.71 -9.82
C ARG A 342 -36.26 8.22 -10.14
N GLU A 343 -35.01 7.76 -10.11
CA GLU A 343 -34.63 6.35 -10.08
C GLU A 343 -33.69 6.09 -8.90
N SER A 344 -33.90 5.02 -8.13
CA SER A 344 -33.08 4.74 -6.94
C SER A 344 -32.68 3.29 -6.83
N THR A 345 -31.39 3.06 -6.59
CA THR A 345 -30.81 1.79 -6.15
C THR A 345 -30.46 1.85 -4.67
N LYS A 346 -29.78 0.82 -4.15
CA LYS A 346 -29.33 0.74 -2.75
C LYS A 346 -28.28 1.81 -2.42
N GLU A 347 -27.45 2.19 -3.38
CA GLU A 347 -26.28 3.07 -3.17
C GLU A 347 -26.33 4.37 -3.98
N GLN A 348 -27.37 4.55 -4.80
CA GLN A 348 -27.46 5.68 -5.71
C GLN A 348 -28.91 6.11 -5.91
N THR A 349 -29.14 7.41 -5.99
CA THR A 349 -30.40 8.01 -6.45
C THR A 349 -30.09 8.97 -7.59
N ARG A 350 -30.80 8.80 -8.70
CA ARG A 350 -30.71 9.63 -9.89
C ARG A 350 -32.01 10.38 -10.11
N TYR A 351 -31.90 11.60 -10.59
CA TYR A 351 -33.00 12.45 -11.03
C TYR A 351 -32.71 12.89 -12.44
N ALA A 352 -33.63 12.71 -13.39
CA ALA A 352 -33.43 13.15 -14.76
C ALA A 352 -34.68 13.84 -15.33
N ASN A 353 -34.49 14.90 -16.11
CA ASN A 353 -35.52 15.48 -16.97
C ASN A 353 -35.01 15.57 -18.42
N ASP A 354 -35.63 16.40 -19.25
CA ASP A 354 -35.26 16.62 -20.66
C ASP A 354 -33.93 17.38 -20.84
N GLN A 355 -33.47 18.10 -19.81
CA GLN A 355 -32.29 18.97 -19.90
C GLN A 355 -31.10 18.47 -19.07
N TYR A 356 -31.33 17.95 -17.87
CA TYR A 356 -30.30 17.61 -16.90
C TYR A 356 -30.51 16.24 -16.26
N GLU A 357 -29.41 15.64 -15.85
CA GLU A 357 -29.37 14.49 -14.96
C GLU A 357 -28.55 14.84 -13.71
N ILE A 358 -29.10 14.53 -12.54
CA ILE A 358 -28.47 14.68 -11.22
C ILE A 358 -28.31 13.29 -10.62
N SER A 359 -27.13 13.00 -10.09
CA SER A 359 -26.82 11.75 -9.42
C SER A 359 -26.30 12.03 -8.02
N PHE A 360 -26.98 11.46 -7.03
CA PHE A 360 -26.50 11.35 -5.66
C PHE A 360 -26.05 9.91 -5.40
N THR A 361 -24.75 9.72 -5.18
CA THR A 361 -24.22 8.50 -4.59
C THR A 361 -24.38 8.60 -3.08
N HIS A 362 -25.08 7.64 -2.49
CA HIS A 362 -25.29 7.55 -1.04
C HIS A 362 -24.99 6.13 -0.57
N ALA A 363 -23.93 5.98 0.22
CA ALA A 363 -23.63 4.69 0.84
C ALA A 363 -24.24 4.64 2.23
N SER A 364 -24.80 3.48 2.60
CA SER A 364 -25.30 3.27 3.98
C SER A 364 -24.12 3.24 4.97
N TYR A 365 -22.95 2.77 4.53
CA TYR A 365 -21.72 2.81 5.30
C TYR A 365 -20.46 2.70 4.41
N PRO A 366 -19.42 3.55 4.59
CA PRO A 366 -19.47 4.81 5.35
C PRO A 366 -20.56 5.73 4.80
N ARG A 367 -21.17 6.58 5.66
CA ARG A 367 -22.35 7.39 5.30
C ARG A 367 -21.96 8.55 4.41
N GLN A 368 -21.82 8.29 3.12
CA GLN A 368 -21.38 9.29 2.14
C GLN A 368 -22.56 9.93 1.44
N LEU A 369 -22.42 11.20 1.08
CA LEU A 369 -23.27 11.88 0.11
C LEU A 369 -22.39 12.59 -0.91
N PHE A 370 -22.47 12.14 -2.16
CA PHE A 370 -21.78 12.76 -3.27
C PHE A 370 -22.77 13.10 -4.38
N GLY A 371 -22.91 14.39 -4.67
CA GLY A 371 -23.80 14.91 -5.71
C GLY A 371 -23.03 15.41 -6.93
N ARG A 372 -23.48 15.03 -8.12
CA ARG A 372 -23.01 15.56 -9.40
C ARG A 372 -24.16 15.69 -10.39
N PHE A 373 -24.03 16.56 -11.37
CA PHE A 373 -25.02 16.71 -12.45
C PHE A 373 -24.35 16.82 -13.81
N ARG A 374 -25.12 16.60 -14.87
CA ARG A 374 -24.70 16.79 -16.27
C ARG A 374 -25.86 17.29 -17.11
N HIS A 375 -25.55 17.91 -18.25
CA HIS A 375 -26.54 18.21 -19.27
C HIS A 375 -26.80 16.95 -20.12
N VAL A 376 -28.06 16.65 -20.46
CA VAL A 376 -28.43 15.43 -21.20
C VAL A 376 -27.80 15.41 -22.60
N ALA A 377 -27.62 16.58 -23.23
CA ALA A 377 -26.92 16.70 -24.51
C ALA A 377 -25.40 16.47 -24.42
N GLU A 378 -24.81 16.51 -23.23
CA GLU A 378 -23.38 16.32 -22.98
C GLU A 378 -23.15 15.18 -21.97
N PRO A 379 -23.47 13.92 -22.34
CA PRO A 379 -23.54 12.81 -21.39
C PRO A 379 -22.18 12.47 -20.73
N THR A 380 -21.05 12.92 -21.28
CA THR A 380 -19.72 12.63 -20.74
C THR A 380 -19.22 13.65 -19.73
N VAL A 381 -19.82 14.84 -19.65
CA VAL A 381 -19.33 15.95 -18.82
C VAL A 381 -20.14 15.99 -17.52
N TRP A 382 -19.48 15.70 -16.40
CA TRP A 382 -20.08 15.78 -15.07
C TRP A 382 -19.54 16.99 -14.30
N HIS A 383 -20.44 17.70 -13.65
CA HIS A 383 -20.17 18.81 -12.76
C HIS A 383 -20.49 18.39 -11.33
N ASN A 384 -19.57 18.65 -10.40
CA ASN A 384 -19.76 18.32 -8.99
C ASN A 384 -20.64 19.38 -8.32
N LEU A 385 -21.66 18.95 -7.56
CA LEU A 385 -22.56 19.84 -6.82
C LEU A 385 -21.98 20.33 -5.49
N HIS A 386 -20.79 19.85 -5.14
CA HIS A 386 -20.03 20.29 -3.98
C HIS A 386 -18.55 20.48 -4.36
N PRO A 387 -17.91 21.62 -4.01
CA PRO A 387 -16.56 21.96 -4.46
C PRO A 387 -15.44 21.20 -3.73
N PHE A 388 -15.75 20.55 -2.60
CA PHE A 388 -14.79 19.71 -1.90
C PHE A 388 -15.15 18.24 -2.12
N TRP A 389 -14.14 17.45 -2.52
CA TRP A 389 -14.06 16.06 -2.10
C TRP A 389 -14.08 16.08 -0.58
N LEU A 390 -15.25 16.00 0.02
CA LEU A 390 -15.34 15.82 1.46
C LEU A 390 -14.98 14.36 1.72
N ASP A 391 -13.67 14.12 1.81
CA ASP A 391 -13.11 13.04 2.66
C ASP A 391 -13.60 13.16 4.12
N GLN A 392 -14.28 14.25 4.46
CA GLN A 392 -14.96 14.50 5.73
C GLN A 392 -16.43 14.05 5.78
N CYS A 393 -17.07 13.75 4.63
CA CYS A 393 -18.46 13.28 4.60
C CYS A 393 -18.60 11.79 4.88
N TYR A 394 -17.55 11.11 5.31
CA TYR A 394 -17.62 9.69 5.65
C TYR A 394 -18.50 9.47 6.91
N TYR A 395 -18.76 10.54 7.68
CA TYR A 395 -19.28 10.52 9.05
C TYR A 395 -20.23 11.68 9.43
N CYS A 396 -21.16 12.06 8.55
CA CYS A 396 -22.06 13.19 8.84
C CYS A 396 -23.26 12.83 9.75
N LYS A 397 -23.57 13.72 10.71
CA LYS A 397 -24.82 13.71 11.49
C LYS A 397 -26.02 14.00 10.58
N LYS A 398 -27.26 13.68 11.02
CA LYS A 398 -28.47 13.95 10.22
C LYS A 398 -28.55 15.41 9.79
N ALA A 399 -28.34 16.34 10.73
CA ALA A 399 -28.38 17.77 10.44
C ALA A 399 -27.31 18.22 9.42
N GLU A 400 -26.11 17.64 9.47
CA GLU A 400 -25.03 17.93 8.51
C GLU A 400 -25.35 17.36 7.13
N PHE A 401 -25.89 16.13 7.08
CA PHE A 401 -26.37 15.52 5.84
C PHE A 401 -27.44 16.38 5.17
N ILE A 402 -28.43 16.85 5.94
CA ILE A 402 -29.49 17.74 5.48
C ILE A 402 -28.90 19.03 4.92
N TYR A 403 -28.04 19.70 5.69
CA TYR A 403 -27.39 20.94 5.28
C TYR A 403 -26.59 20.78 3.97
N LEU A 404 -25.82 19.70 3.85
CA LEU A 404 -25.04 19.40 2.65
C LEU A 404 -25.93 19.12 1.44
N LEU A 405 -27.01 18.36 1.62
CA LEU A 405 -27.97 18.08 0.56
C LEU A 405 -28.64 19.36 0.08
N GLU A 406 -29.12 20.20 0.99
CA GLU A 406 -29.71 21.50 0.66
C GLU A 406 -28.72 22.40 -0.09
N HIS A 407 -27.46 22.46 0.36
CA HIS A 407 -26.41 23.23 -0.31
C HIS A 407 -26.10 22.71 -1.72
N MET A 408 -26.08 21.39 -1.93
CA MET A 408 -25.90 20.79 -3.27
C MET A 408 -27.06 21.15 -4.20
N LEU A 409 -28.30 21.13 -3.71
CA LEU A 409 -29.48 21.53 -4.49
C LEU A 409 -29.44 23.02 -4.86
N GLN A 410 -29.05 23.90 -3.92
CA GLN A 410 -28.85 25.33 -4.21
C GLN A 410 -27.72 25.56 -5.21
N THR A 411 -26.64 24.78 -5.14
CA THR A 411 -25.53 24.86 -6.09
C THR A 411 -25.98 24.44 -7.48
N PHE A 412 -26.77 23.37 -7.58
CA PHE A 412 -27.38 22.95 -8.84
C PHE A 412 -28.25 24.05 -9.44
N GLU A 413 -29.11 24.68 -8.62
CA GLU A 413 -29.96 25.79 -9.06
C GLU A 413 -29.13 26.95 -9.61
N ARG A 414 -28.10 27.40 -8.88
CA ARG A 414 -27.22 28.50 -9.32
C ARG A 414 -26.46 28.21 -10.61
N GLN A 415 -26.19 26.95 -10.93
CA GLN A 415 -25.43 26.55 -12.12
C GLN A 415 -26.33 26.20 -13.32
N THR A 416 -27.64 26.08 -13.12
CA THR A 416 -28.61 25.69 -14.16
C THR A 416 -29.71 26.72 -14.40
N THR A 417 -29.64 27.86 -13.71
CA THR A 417 -30.41 29.08 -13.98
C THR A 417 -29.46 30.13 -14.56
#